data_AF-A0A7W8JYE8-F1
#
_entry.id   AF-A0A7W8JYE8-F1
#
_cell.length_a   1.000
_cell.length_b   1.000
_cell.length_c   1.000
_cell.angle_alpha   90.00
_cell.angle_beta   90.00
_cell.angle_gamma   90.00
#
_symmetry.space_group_name_H-M   'P 1'
#
loop_
_entity.id
_entity.type
_entity.pdbx_description
1 polymer ?
#
loop_
_entity_poly.entity_id
_entity_poly.type
_entity_poly.pdbx_seq_one_letter_code
_entity_poly.pdbx_strand_id
1 'polypeptide(L)'
;MPEDAAYRALNTARDFLRDEARRNASKGGPNGLRVRSGRLLRSIRTYLKAKPNGGELSLGMAFYGWVHDRGAVIVPKKAQRLRFFIPGVGWRTAMRVVLPERRWARDALDATRKKYPQFLRQTIRQAMR
;
A
#
# COMPACT_ATOMS: atom_id res chain seq x y z
N MET A 1 28.68 -9.76 11.76
CA MET A 1 28.66 -10.81 10.72
C MET A 1 28.07 -10.23 9.43
N PRO A 2 28.34 -10.79 8.24
CA PRO A 2 27.72 -10.38 6.96
C PRO A 2 26.19 -10.41 6.99
N GLU A 3 25.61 -11.33 7.77
CA GLU A 3 24.16 -11.47 7.99
C GLU A 3 23.53 -10.24 8.67
N ASP A 4 24.21 -9.65 9.66
CA ASP A 4 23.73 -8.44 10.35
C ASP A 4 23.69 -7.22 9.42
N ALA A 5 24.62 -7.17 8.46
CA ALA A 5 24.68 -6.10 7.46
C ALA A 5 23.55 -6.25 6.44
N ALA A 6 23.31 -7.48 5.96
CA ALA A 6 22.20 -7.78 5.05
C ALA A 6 20.83 -7.51 5.71
N TYR A 7 20.66 -7.90 6.98
CA TYR A 7 19.44 -7.64 7.73
C TYR A 7 19.18 -6.14 7.92
N ARG A 8 20.21 -5.37 8.25
CA ARG A 8 20.12 -3.90 8.35
C ARG A 8 19.75 -3.27 7.01
N ALA A 9 20.44 -3.63 5.93
CA ALA A 9 20.16 -3.11 4.60
C ALA A 9 18.70 -3.41 4.15
N LEU A 10 18.21 -4.63 4.44
CA LEU A 10 16.83 -5.01 4.17
C LEU A 10 15.83 -4.16 4.95
N ASN A 11 16.07 -3.91 6.23
CA ASN A 11 15.21 -3.07 7.05
C ASN A 11 15.21 -1.62 6.59
N THR A 12 16.37 -1.05 6.27
CA THR A 12 16.48 0.30 5.71
C THR A 12 15.71 0.42 4.39
N ALA A 13 15.83 -0.57 3.51
CA ALA A 13 15.10 -0.61 2.25
C ALA A 13 13.57 -0.71 2.45
N ARG A 14 13.14 -1.51 3.44
CA ARG A 14 11.73 -1.64 3.83
C ARG A 14 11.16 -0.32 4.33
N ASP A 15 11.88 0.33 5.24
CA ASP A 15 11.46 1.60 5.83
C ASP A 15 11.40 2.69 4.76
N PHE A 16 12.42 2.80 3.90
CA PHE A 16 12.40 3.73 2.76
C PHE A 16 11.17 3.53 1.87
N LEU A 17 10.92 2.29 1.41
CA LEU A 17 9.78 1.99 0.54
C LEU A 17 8.46 2.35 1.20
N ARG A 18 8.28 1.99 2.47
CA ARG A 18 7.06 2.25 3.24
C ARG A 18 6.84 3.74 3.41
N ASP A 19 7.86 4.47 3.82
CA ASP A 19 7.72 5.86 4.25
C ASP A 19 7.65 6.81 3.05
N GLU A 20 8.42 6.55 1.99
CA GLU A 20 8.31 7.30 0.73
C GLU A 20 6.95 7.06 0.06
N ALA A 21 6.42 5.83 0.07
CA ALA A 21 5.07 5.55 -0.44
C ALA A 21 3.98 6.26 0.35
N ARG A 22 4.07 6.28 1.69
CA ARG A 22 3.13 7.04 2.53
C ARG A 22 3.22 8.53 2.28
N ARG A 23 4.44 9.06 2.09
CA ARG A 23 4.67 10.47 1.75
C ARG A 23 4.08 10.83 0.40
N ASN A 24 4.23 9.97 -0.61
CA ASN A 24 3.64 10.21 -1.92
C ASN A 24 2.10 10.11 -1.86
N ALA A 25 1.55 9.16 -1.10
CA ALA A 25 0.10 9.05 -0.92
C ALA A 25 -0.51 10.24 -0.15
N SER A 26 0.23 10.84 0.79
CA SER A 26 -0.23 12.02 1.55
C SER A 26 -0.08 13.33 0.79
N LYS A 27 0.74 13.37 -0.27
CA LYS A 27 0.80 14.48 -1.24
C LYS A 27 -0.36 14.42 -2.23
N GLY A 28 -0.82 13.22 -2.58
CA GLY A 28 -1.73 12.99 -3.69
C GLY A 28 -0.95 12.77 -4.99
N GLY A 29 -1.60 12.14 -5.96
CA GLY A 29 -1.06 11.89 -7.30
C GLY A 29 -1.72 12.77 -8.35
N PRO A 30 -1.20 12.80 -9.60
CA PRO A 30 -1.81 13.53 -10.71
C PRO A 30 -3.29 13.14 -10.92
N ASN A 31 -3.61 11.86 -10.73
CA ASN A 31 -4.96 11.31 -10.81
C ASN A 31 -5.43 10.74 -9.47
N GLY A 32 -4.66 11.00 -8.40
CA GLY A 32 -4.73 10.30 -7.13
C GLY A 32 -5.26 11.19 -6.00
N LEU A 33 -6.30 10.74 -5.29
CA LEU A 33 -6.80 11.46 -4.13
C LEU A 33 -5.73 11.59 -3.05
N ARG A 34 -5.57 12.79 -2.52
CA ARG A 34 -4.71 13.05 -1.37
C ARG A 34 -5.28 12.39 -0.12
N VAL A 35 -4.52 11.47 0.49
CA VAL A 35 -5.01 10.72 1.65
C VAL A 35 -4.55 11.35 2.96
N ARG A 36 -5.53 11.72 3.80
CA ARG A 36 -5.31 12.14 5.20
C ARG A 36 -5.62 11.02 6.22
N SER A 37 -6.26 9.93 5.78
CA SER A 37 -6.65 8.83 6.66
C SER A 37 -5.46 7.95 7.02
N GLY A 38 -5.12 7.90 8.31
CA GLY A 38 -4.09 7.00 8.82
C GLY A 38 -4.38 5.53 8.55
N ARG A 39 -5.65 5.11 8.49
CA ARG A 39 -6.02 3.71 8.19
C ARG A 39 -5.66 3.31 6.75
N LEU A 40 -5.87 4.21 5.78
CA LEU A 40 -5.45 3.97 4.40
C LEU A 40 -3.93 3.97 4.29
N LEU A 41 -3.22 4.93 4.89
CA LEU A 41 -1.75 4.93 4.88
C LEU A 41 -1.13 3.66 5.52
N ARG A 42 -1.76 3.11 6.56
CA ARG A 42 -1.36 1.84 7.19
C ARG A 42 -1.61 0.61 6.31
N SER A 43 -2.43 0.74 5.26
CA SER A 43 -2.66 -0.34 4.31
C SER A 43 -1.51 -0.51 3.31
N ILE A 44 -0.64 0.50 3.15
CA ILE A 44 0.60 0.37 2.36
C ILE A 44 1.58 -0.52 3.13
N ARG A 45 2.04 -1.60 2.48
CA ARG A 45 2.92 -2.60 3.08
C ARG A 45 4.03 -3.02 2.13
N THR A 46 5.15 -3.42 2.73
CA THR A 46 6.23 -4.13 2.04
C THR A 46 6.06 -5.63 2.25
N TYR A 47 6.30 -6.40 1.21
CA TYR A 47 6.21 -7.86 1.20
C TYR A 47 7.57 -8.41 0.79
N LEU A 48 8.07 -9.40 1.53
CA LEU A 48 9.23 -10.17 1.10
C LEU A 48 8.71 -11.46 0.47
N LYS A 49 9.09 -11.70 -0.79
CA LYS A 49 8.78 -12.94 -1.49
C LYS A 49 10.06 -13.75 -1.65
N ALA A 50 10.05 -15.00 -1.22
CA ALA A 50 11.10 -15.94 -1.59
C ALA A 50 11.01 -16.24 -3.09
N LYS A 51 12.14 -16.24 -3.77
CA LYS A 51 12.33 -16.64 -5.17
C LYS A 51 13.47 -17.66 -5.26
N PRO A 52 13.54 -18.47 -6.33
CA PRO A 52 14.61 -19.45 -6.51
C PRO A 52 16.03 -18.83 -6.50
N ASN A 53 16.16 -17.56 -6.88
CA ASN A 53 17.41 -16.80 -6.91
C ASN A 53 17.57 -15.83 -5.73
N GLY A 54 16.83 -16.01 -4.63
CA GLY A 54 16.93 -15.18 -3.42
C GLY A 54 15.60 -14.60 -2.95
N GLY A 55 15.60 -13.38 -2.40
CA GLY A 55 14.39 -12.70 -1.93
C GLY A 55 14.05 -11.46 -2.76
N GLU A 56 12.78 -11.25 -3.07
CA GLU A 56 12.28 -10.01 -3.67
C GLU A 56 11.51 -9.18 -2.64
N LEU A 57 11.98 -7.96 -2.40
CA LEU A 57 11.23 -6.97 -1.64
C LEU A 57 10.26 -6.21 -2.56
N SER A 58 8.96 -6.37 -2.32
CA SER A 58 7.87 -5.77 -3.08
C SER A 58 7.10 -4.75 -2.26
N LEU A 59 6.60 -3.71 -2.92
CA LEU A 59 5.70 -2.71 -2.33
C LEU A 59 4.27 -2.93 -2.85
N GLY A 60 3.30 -3.00 -1.93
CA GLY A 60 1.90 -3.23 -2.25
C GLY A 60 0.92 -2.74 -1.18
N MET A 61 -0.30 -3.27 -1.22
CA MET A 61 -1.39 -2.87 -0.31
C MET A 61 -2.06 -4.07 0.32
N ALA A 62 -2.47 -3.91 1.58
CA ALA A 62 -3.43 -4.80 2.23
C ALA A 62 -4.80 -4.72 1.52
N PHE A 63 -5.60 -5.78 1.68
CA PHE A 63 -6.92 -5.92 1.04
C PHE A 63 -7.80 -4.67 1.18
N TYR A 64 -7.86 -4.08 2.38
CA TYR A 64 -8.60 -2.85 2.63
C TYR A 64 -8.17 -1.69 1.72
N GLY A 65 -6.86 -1.45 1.59
CA GLY A 65 -6.32 -0.40 0.72
C GLY A 65 -6.60 -0.66 -0.75
N TRP A 66 -6.49 -1.92 -1.15
CA TRP A 66 -6.76 -2.38 -2.51
C TRP A 66 -8.23 -2.18 -2.91
N VAL A 67 -9.18 -2.52 -2.03
CA VAL A 67 -10.62 -2.28 -2.23
C VAL A 67 -10.91 -0.80 -2.42
N HIS A 68 -10.26 0.07 -1.67
CA HIS A 68 -10.42 1.52 -1.84
C HIS A 68 -9.77 2.03 -3.14
N ASP A 69 -8.60 1.52 -3.52
CA ASP A 69 -7.89 1.96 -4.73
C ASP A 69 -8.59 1.53 -6.01
N ARG A 70 -9.18 0.33 -6.06
CA ARG A 70 -9.85 -0.22 -7.25
C ARG A 70 -11.37 -0.08 -7.25
N GLY A 71 -11.95 0.25 -6.10
CA GLY A 71 -13.38 0.08 -5.89
C GLY A 71 -13.73 -1.39 -5.67
N ALA A 72 -14.94 -1.63 -5.19
CA ALA A 72 -15.47 -2.98 -5.03
C ALA A 72 -17.00 -2.96 -5.08
N VAL A 73 -17.56 -4.09 -5.49
CA VAL A 73 -18.99 -4.34 -5.38
C VAL A 73 -19.18 -5.47 -4.38
N ILE A 74 -19.94 -5.21 -3.32
CA ILE A 74 -20.27 -6.19 -2.29
C ILE A 74 -21.71 -6.63 -2.51
N VAL A 75 -21.92 -7.93 -2.62
CA VAL A 75 -23.23 -8.58 -2.75
C VAL A 75 -23.34 -9.73 -1.75
N PRO A 76 -24.53 -10.00 -1.20
CA PRO A 76 -24.71 -11.12 -0.27
C PRO A 76 -24.75 -12.45 -1.04
N LYS A 77 -24.00 -13.45 -0.55
CA LYS A 77 -23.93 -14.78 -1.21
C LYS A 77 -25.14 -15.67 -0.90
N LYS A 78 -25.65 -15.60 0.33
CA LYS A 78 -26.76 -16.45 0.82
C LYS A 78 -27.91 -15.66 1.47
N ALA A 79 -27.65 -14.43 1.91
CA ALA A 79 -28.65 -13.59 2.54
C ALA A 79 -29.42 -12.78 1.49
N GLN A 80 -30.65 -12.37 1.78
CA GLN A 80 -31.44 -11.53 0.87
C GLN A 80 -30.88 -10.10 0.75
N ARG A 81 -30.29 -9.57 1.83
CA ARG A 81 -29.74 -8.20 1.89
C ARG A 81 -28.51 -8.13 2.76
N LEU A 82 -27.62 -7.20 2.45
CA LEU A 82 -26.54 -6.74 3.32
C LEU A 82 -27.12 -5.80 4.36
N ARG A 83 -26.60 -5.85 5.59
CA ARG A 83 -26.91 -4.90 6.67
C ARG A 83 -25.62 -4.27 7.17
N PHE A 84 -25.57 -2.95 7.24
CA PHE A 84 -24.37 -2.22 7.66
C PHE A 84 -24.75 -0.90 8.34
N PHE A 85 -23.85 -0.40 9.19
CA PHE A 85 -24.03 0.85 9.93
C PHE A 85 -23.26 1.97 9.25
N ILE A 86 -23.92 3.11 9.02
CA ILE A 86 -23.31 4.33 8.51
C ILE A 86 -23.25 5.34 9.66
N PRO A 87 -22.05 5.77 10.09
CA PRO A 87 -21.91 6.81 11.11
C PRO A 87 -22.71 8.07 10.76
N GLY A 88 -23.48 8.59 11.72
CA GLY A 88 -24.35 9.75 11.53
C GLY A 88 -25.67 9.49 10.79
N VAL A 89 -25.88 8.28 10.24
CA VAL A 89 -27.10 7.93 9.49
C VAL A 89 -27.84 6.73 10.09
N GLY A 90 -27.13 5.79 10.72
CA GLY A 90 -27.73 4.61 11.34
C GLY A 90 -27.59 3.32 10.51
N TRP A 91 -28.38 2.31 10.86
CA TRP A 91 -28.41 1.02 10.17
C TRP A 91 -29.09 1.12 8.81
N ARG A 92 -28.48 0.55 7.77
CA ARG A 92 -29.02 0.46 6.41
C ARG A 92 -29.01 -0.97 5.91
N THR A 93 -29.91 -1.27 4.99
CA THR A 93 -29.92 -2.54 4.25
C THR A 93 -29.93 -2.30 2.76
N ALA A 94 -29.20 -3.13 2.00
CA ALA A 94 -29.11 -3.04 0.55
C ALA A 94 -28.81 -4.41 -0.07
N MET A 95 -29.26 -4.65 -1.30
CA MET A 95 -28.88 -5.86 -2.05
C MET A 95 -27.46 -5.78 -2.61
N ARG A 96 -26.96 -4.57 -2.84
CA ARG A 96 -25.64 -4.29 -3.41
C ARG A 96 -25.06 -3.04 -2.78
N VAL A 97 -23.80 -3.11 -2.36
CA VAL A 97 -23.02 -1.94 -1.92
C VAL A 97 -21.90 -1.72 -2.92
N VAL A 98 -21.83 -0.51 -3.48
CA VAL A 98 -20.78 -0.11 -4.41
C VAL A 98 -19.82 0.82 -3.69
N LEU A 99 -18.58 0.39 -3.57
CA LEU A 99 -17.45 1.20 -3.18
C LEU A 99 -16.84 1.76 -4.48
N PRO A 100 -16.91 3.06 -4.74
CA PRO A 100 -16.34 3.63 -5.95
C PRO A 100 -14.81 3.53 -5.93
N GLU A 101 -14.21 3.46 -7.13
CA GLU A 101 -12.76 3.54 -7.29
C GLU A 101 -12.27 4.88 -6.74
N ARG A 102 -11.28 4.82 -5.84
CA ARG A 102 -10.59 5.99 -5.31
C ARG A 102 -9.12 5.78 -5.57
N ARG A 103 -8.66 6.00 -6.81
CA ARG A 103 -7.23 5.96 -7.12
C ARG A 103 -6.51 6.86 -6.12
N TRP A 104 -5.79 6.27 -5.17
CA TRP A 104 -5.23 7.03 -4.05
C TRP A 104 -3.81 6.59 -3.77
N ALA A 105 -3.52 5.31 -4.00
CA ALA A 105 -2.22 4.73 -3.75
C ALA A 105 -1.47 4.44 -5.05
N ARG A 106 -2.14 4.09 -6.16
CA ARG A 106 -1.46 3.61 -7.37
C ARG A 106 -0.35 4.54 -7.86
N ASP A 107 -0.68 5.80 -8.09
CA ASP A 107 0.27 6.82 -8.53
C ASP A 107 1.41 7.02 -7.51
N ALA A 108 1.09 6.96 -6.21
CA ALA A 108 2.07 7.09 -5.14
C ALA A 108 3.04 5.90 -5.08
N LEU A 109 2.53 4.68 -5.25
CA LEU A 109 3.34 3.46 -5.30
C LEU A 109 4.25 3.46 -6.53
N ASP A 110 3.73 3.87 -7.68
CA ASP A 110 4.50 3.94 -8.93
C ASP A 110 5.57 5.03 -8.88
N ALA A 111 5.27 6.19 -8.28
CA ALA A 111 6.26 7.24 -8.03
C ALA A 111 7.37 6.75 -7.09
N THR A 112 7.05 6.00 -6.04
CA THR A 112 8.04 5.41 -5.13
C THR A 112 8.91 4.38 -5.84
N ARG A 113 8.32 3.50 -6.66
CA ARG A 113 9.07 2.50 -7.44
C ARG A 113 10.10 3.12 -8.36
N LYS A 114 9.81 4.29 -8.95
CA LYS A 114 10.76 5.03 -9.80
C LYS A 114 11.99 5.54 -9.04
N LYS A 115 11.84 5.91 -7.76
CA LYS A 115 12.95 6.43 -6.92
C LYS A 115 13.80 5.35 -6.28
N TYR A 116 13.23 4.17 -6.06
CA TYR A 116 13.88 3.09 -5.33
C TYR A 116 15.23 2.62 -5.92
N PRO A 117 15.40 2.48 -7.24
CA PRO A 117 16.71 2.11 -7.82
C PRO A 117 17.81 3.14 -7.52
N GLN A 118 17.48 4.44 -7.53
CA GLN A 118 18.43 5.50 -7.23
C GLN A 118 18.85 5.44 -5.75
N PHE A 119 17.89 5.25 -4.85
CA PHE A 119 18.16 5.03 -3.42
C PHE A 119 19.09 3.82 -3.22
N LEU A 120 18.77 2.67 -3.81
CA LEU A 120 19.61 1.47 -3.68
C LEU A 120 21.04 1.69 -4.15
N ARG A 121 21.23 2.33 -5.32
CA ARG A 121 22.57 2.65 -5.83
C ARG A 121 23.36 3.55 -4.87
N GLN A 122 22.71 4.56 -4.29
CA GLN A 122 23.34 5.47 -3.32
C GLN A 122 23.74 4.74 -2.04
N THR A 123 22.84 3.92 -1.48
CA THR A 123 23.09 3.15 -0.26
C THR A 123 24.22 2.14 -0.46
N ILE A 124 24.26 1.43 -1.59
CA ILE A 124 25.36 0.50 -1.91
C ILE A 124 26.68 1.25 -2.02
N ARG A 125 26.68 2.40 -2.72
CA ARG A 125 27.90 3.22 -2.89
C ARG A 125 28.43 3.77 -1.56
N GLN A 126 27.55 4.10 -0.63
CA GLN A 126 27.92 4.53 0.72
C GLN A 126 28.48 3.37 1.56
N ALA A 127 27.93 2.17 1.42
CA ALA A 127 28.41 0.98 2.15
C ALA A 127 29.76 0.44 1.64
N MET A 128 30.17 0.80 0.42
CA MET A 128 31.46 0.45 -0.17
C MET A 128 32.57 1.46 0.12
N ARG A 129 32.27 2.57 0.81
CA ARG A 129 33.24 3.55 1.29
C ARG A 129 33.58 3.29 2.75
#